data_AF-A0A926HYF3-F1
#
_entry.id   AF-A0A926HYF3-F1
#
_cell.length_a   1.000
_cell.length_b   1.000
_cell.length_c   1.000
_cell.angle_alpha   90.00
_cell.angle_beta   90.00
_cell.angle_gamma   90.00
#
_symmetry.space_group_name_H-M   'P 1'
#
loop_
_entity.id
_entity.type
_entity.pdbx_description
1 polymer ?
#
loop_
_entity_poly.entity_id
_entity_poly.type
_entity_poly.pdbx_seq_one_letter_code
_entity_poly.pdbx_strand_id
1 'polypeptide(L)'
;MMGIEKHSRKNPHNRRYEHSERAMQSAILKLLKRHRGRITARQVAKAAGLSRQTIYNHHSNINQAIINSEEALVEEFSSGLDDQLRLLSRTTASPNGRIFYAILIFMTRHKEIFCPICADRNNQELLYKIMEVAYPRLEITWLPVGLPAPEAGSERVEAYIHKCVGIIRRWGEDTHCDVRRGGRCVDSLLRTTEDLARSRSI
;
A
#
# COMPACT_ATOMS: atom_id res chain seq x y z
N MET A 1 -31.02 19.92 36.15
CA MET A 1 -31.54 19.15 35.00
C MET A 1 -30.47 19.20 33.90
N MET A 2 -29.65 18.16 33.77
CA MET A 2 -28.85 17.90 32.57
C MET A 2 -28.46 16.41 32.62
N GLY A 3 -29.33 15.59 32.06
CA GLY A 3 -28.95 14.29 31.54
C GLY A 3 -28.81 14.42 30.03
N ILE A 4 -27.76 13.83 29.47
CA ILE A 4 -27.83 12.79 28.43
C ILE A 4 -26.38 12.37 28.20
N GLU A 5 -26.00 11.27 28.85
CA GLU A 5 -25.12 10.32 28.17
C GLU A 5 -25.92 9.65 27.06
N LYS A 6 -25.37 9.59 25.85
CA LYS A 6 -25.66 8.47 24.95
C LYS A 6 -24.37 8.05 24.26
N HIS A 7 -23.71 7.08 24.88
CA HIS A 7 -22.81 6.16 24.22
C HIS A 7 -23.39 5.74 22.86
N SER A 8 -22.60 5.93 21.80
CA SER A 8 -22.85 5.39 20.47
C SER A 8 -22.98 3.86 20.53
N ARG A 9 -24.23 3.37 20.63
CA ARG A 9 -24.55 1.94 20.50
C ARG A 9 -24.30 1.55 19.04
N LYS A 10 -23.12 0.99 18.74
CA LYS A 10 -22.81 0.34 17.46
C LYS A 10 -23.93 -0.67 17.12
N ASN A 11 -24.72 -0.36 16.08
CA ASN A 11 -25.87 -1.13 15.63
C ASN A 11 -25.43 -2.58 15.26
N PRO A 12 -26.08 -3.65 15.77
CA PRO A 12 -25.73 -5.04 15.45
C PRO A 12 -25.71 -5.36 13.96
N HIS A 13 -26.58 -4.72 13.17
CA HIS A 13 -26.62 -4.87 11.71
C HIS A 13 -25.33 -4.36 11.07
N ASN A 14 -24.78 -3.26 11.58
CA ASN A 14 -23.53 -2.68 11.09
C ASN A 14 -22.34 -3.59 11.42
N ARG A 15 -22.33 -4.22 12.61
CA ARG A 15 -21.27 -5.17 12.99
C ARG A 15 -21.24 -6.40 12.10
N ARG A 16 -22.41 -6.95 11.76
CA ARG A 16 -22.51 -8.12 10.88
C ARG A 16 -22.04 -7.78 9.48
N TYR A 17 -22.43 -6.62 8.96
CA TYR A 17 -21.96 -6.08 7.69
C TYR A 17 -20.44 -5.87 7.70
N GLU A 18 -19.89 -5.14 8.67
CA GLU A 18 -18.43 -4.94 8.79
C GLU A 18 -17.66 -6.26 8.85
N HIS A 19 -18.21 -7.26 9.54
CA HIS A 19 -17.58 -8.57 9.66
C HIS A 19 -17.55 -9.32 8.31
N SER A 20 -18.67 -9.38 7.59
CA SER A 20 -18.72 -10.01 6.26
C SER A 20 -17.87 -9.25 5.25
N GLU A 21 -17.81 -7.92 5.33
CA GLU A 21 -16.97 -7.09 4.48
C GLU A 21 -15.48 -7.41 4.69
N ARG A 22 -15.01 -7.41 5.94
CA ARG A 22 -13.62 -7.77 6.25
C ARG A 22 -13.26 -9.19 5.83
N ALA A 23 -14.18 -10.14 6.01
CA ALA A 23 -13.98 -11.52 5.58
C ALA A 23 -13.86 -11.61 4.05
N MET A 24 -14.67 -10.86 3.29
CA MET A 24 -14.55 -10.75 1.84
C MET A 24 -13.24 -10.12 1.40
N GLN A 25 -12.88 -8.97 1.96
CA GLN A 25 -11.65 -8.26 1.61
C GLN A 25 -10.43 -9.15 1.81
N SER A 26 -10.35 -9.82 2.98
CA SER A 26 -9.27 -10.77 3.26
C SER A 26 -9.25 -11.93 2.27
N ALA A 27 -10.40 -12.50 1.93
CA ALA A 27 -10.49 -13.59 0.95
C ALA A 27 -10.11 -13.15 -0.46
N ILE A 28 -10.55 -11.98 -0.90
CA ILE A 28 -10.22 -11.38 -2.20
C ILE A 28 -8.72 -11.20 -2.32
N LEU A 29 -8.10 -10.48 -1.37
CA LEU A 29 -6.68 -10.16 -1.41
C LEU A 29 -5.81 -11.43 -1.40
N LYS A 30 -6.22 -12.48 -0.67
CA LYS A 30 -5.56 -13.80 -0.69
C LYS A 30 -5.76 -14.58 -1.99
N LEU A 31 -6.91 -14.44 -2.65
CA LEU A 31 -7.22 -15.18 -3.88
C LEU A 31 -6.60 -14.53 -5.12
N LEU A 32 -6.43 -13.20 -5.13
CA LEU A 32 -5.73 -12.48 -6.21
C LEU A 32 -4.32 -13.06 -6.43
N LYS A 33 -3.63 -13.43 -5.35
CA LYS A 33 -2.37 -14.19 -5.38
C LYS A 33 -2.50 -15.51 -6.15
N ARG A 34 -3.49 -16.33 -5.80
CA ARG A 34 -3.60 -17.71 -6.28
C ARG A 34 -4.01 -17.78 -7.75
N HIS A 35 -4.76 -16.78 -8.21
CA HIS A 35 -5.40 -16.82 -9.52
C HIS A 35 -4.96 -15.69 -10.47
N ARG A 36 -3.80 -15.08 -10.22
CA ARG A 36 -3.22 -14.02 -11.09
C ARG A 36 -4.22 -12.91 -11.41
N GLY A 37 -4.87 -12.39 -10.38
CA GLY A 37 -5.85 -11.31 -10.50
C GLY A 37 -7.24 -11.73 -11.03
N ARG A 38 -7.45 -12.98 -11.46
CA ARG A 38 -8.75 -13.45 -11.98
C ARG A 38 -9.47 -14.33 -10.97
N ILE A 39 -10.43 -13.74 -10.25
CA ILE A 39 -11.21 -14.46 -9.24
C ILE A 39 -12.71 -14.36 -9.53
N THR A 40 -13.45 -15.39 -9.14
CA THR A 40 -14.91 -15.44 -9.27
C THR A 40 -15.58 -15.26 -7.91
N ALA A 41 -16.82 -14.76 -7.92
CA ALA A 41 -17.63 -14.66 -6.70
C ALA A 41 -17.79 -16.02 -5.98
N ARG A 42 -17.78 -17.14 -6.72
CA ARG A 42 -17.82 -18.49 -6.12
C ARG A 42 -16.56 -18.80 -5.31
N GLN A 43 -15.38 -18.44 -5.82
CA GLN A 43 -14.12 -18.66 -5.12
C GLN A 43 -14.05 -17.80 -3.86
N VAL A 44 -14.42 -16.52 -3.96
CA VAL A 44 -14.46 -15.60 -2.82
C VAL A 44 -15.45 -16.06 -1.76
N ALA A 45 -16.67 -16.44 -2.16
CA ALA A 45 -17.69 -16.95 -1.24
C ALA A 45 -17.18 -18.15 -0.44
N LYS A 46 -16.55 -19.11 -1.14
CA LYS A 46 -15.96 -20.30 -0.51
C LYS A 46 -14.82 -19.94 0.45
N ALA A 47 -13.93 -19.02 0.06
CA ALA A 47 -12.78 -18.64 0.88
C ALA A 47 -13.17 -17.77 2.10
N ALA A 48 -14.19 -16.92 1.95
CA ALA A 48 -14.69 -16.05 3.01
C ALA A 48 -15.68 -16.77 3.96
N GLY A 49 -16.15 -17.97 3.61
CA GLY A 49 -17.22 -18.65 4.36
C GLY A 49 -18.57 -17.95 4.25
N LEU A 50 -18.84 -17.30 3.12
CA LEU A 50 -20.04 -16.50 2.87
C LEU A 50 -20.85 -17.06 1.71
N SER A 51 -22.12 -16.66 1.62
CA SER A 51 -22.92 -16.94 0.42
C SER A 51 -22.54 -15.97 -0.71
N ARG A 52 -22.72 -16.38 -1.98
CA ARG A 52 -22.58 -15.45 -3.12
C ARG A 52 -23.53 -14.26 -3.00
N GLN A 53 -24.74 -14.48 -2.48
CA GLN A 53 -25.70 -13.40 -2.24
C GLN A 53 -25.15 -12.35 -1.28
N THR A 54 -24.46 -12.77 -0.22
CA THR A 54 -23.80 -11.86 0.72
C THR A 54 -22.77 -10.99 0.01
N ILE A 55 -22.02 -11.52 -0.96
CA ILE A 55 -21.09 -10.72 -1.75
C ILE A 55 -21.84 -9.66 -2.56
N TYR A 56 -22.89 -10.07 -3.27
CA TYR A 56 -23.66 -9.15 -4.13
C TYR A 56 -24.48 -8.12 -3.35
N ASN A 57 -24.76 -8.36 -2.08
CA ASN A 57 -25.38 -7.37 -1.19
C ASN A 57 -24.41 -6.26 -0.76
N HIS A 58 -23.10 -6.53 -0.79
CA HIS A 58 -22.07 -5.55 -0.46
C HIS A 58 -21.54 -4.82 -1.70
N HIS A 59 -21.41 -5.56 -2.80
CA HIS A 59 -20.76 -5.09 -4.02
C HIS A 59 -21.59 -5.48 -5.24
N SER A 60 -21.77 -4.57 -6.19
CA SER A 60 -22.57 -4.81 -7.40
C SER A 60 -22.06 -6.00 -8.23
N ASN A 61 -20.73 -6.22 -8.25
CA ASN A 61 -20.10 -7.35 -8.90
C ASN A 61 -18.72 -7.65 -8.29
N ILE A 62 -18.09 -8.75 -8.74
CA ILE A 62 -16.80 -9.20 -8.20
C ILE A 62 -15.65 -8.24 -8.50
N ASN A 63 -15.67 -7.55 -9.64
CA ASN A 63 -14.62 -6.58 -9.99
C ASN A 63 -14.70 -5.36 -9.07
N GLN A 64 -15.91 -4.89 -8.77
CA GLN A 64 -16.09 -3.82 -7.78
C GLN A 64 -15.60 -4.23 -6.40
N ALA A 65 -15.87 -5.47 -5.97
CA ALA A 65 -15.37 -5.97 -4.70
C ALA A 65 -13.83 -6.01 -4.65
N ILE A 66 -13.17 -6.34 -5.77
CA ILE A 66 -11.70 -6.30 -5.89
C ILE A 66 -11.19 -4.88 -5.72
N ILE A 67 -11.73 -3.92 -6.49
CA ILE A 67 -11.35 -2.51 -6.44
C ILE A 67 -11.53 -1.97 -5.01
N ASN A 68 -12.70 -2.17 -4.41
CA ASN A 68 -13.00 -1.72 -3.05
C ASN A 68 -12.06 -2.35 -2.00
N SER A 69 -11.62 -3.60 -2.21
CA SER A 69 -10.66 -4.26 -1.31
C SER A 69 -9.26 -3.67 -1.43
N GLU A 70 -8.83 -3.31 -2.64
CA GLU A 70 -7.56 -2.61 -2.84
C GLU A 70 -7.60 -1.20 -2.28
N GLU A 71 -8.66 -0.45 -2.55
CA GLU A 71 -8.88 0.90 -2.02
C GLU A 71 -8.87 0.91 -0.48
N ALA A 72 -9.55 -0.06 0.14
CA ALA A 72 -9.54 -0.20 1.60
C ALA A 72 -8.13 -0.44 2.17
N LEU A 73 -7.28 -1.21 1.46
CA LEU A 73 -5.89 -1.43 1.87
C LEU A 73 -5.03 -0.18 1.70
N VAL A 74 -5.24 0.57 0.61
CA VAL A 74 -4.57 1.85 0.36
C VAL A 74 -4.98 2.89 1.40
N GLU A 75 -6.26 2.92 1.79
CA GLU A 75 -6.78 3.79 2.84
C GLU A 75 -6.21 3.40 4.22
N GLU A 76 -6.08 2.11 4.52
CA GLU A 76 -5.39 1.64 5.74
C GLU A 76 -3.94 2.14 5.77
N PHE A 77 -3.24 2.09 4.63
CA PHE A 77 -1.88 2.63 4.54
C PHE A 77 -1.87 4.15 4.75
N SER A 78 -2.71 4.89 4.02
CA SER A 78 -2.79 6.35 4.05
C SER A 78 -3.07 6.86 5.46
N SER A 79 -4.09 6.32 6.12
CA SER A 79 -4.48 6.69 7.47
C SER A 79 -3.45 6.30 8.54
N GLY A 80 -2.72 5.21 8.33
CA GLY A 80 -1.70 4.72 9.27
C GLY A 80 -0.30 5.32 9.07
N LEU A 81 -0.03 5.99 7.94
CA LEU A 81 1.32 6.40 7.56
C LEU A 81 1.91 7.42 8.54
N ASP A 82 1.16 8.45 8.93
CA ASP A 82 1.68 9.50 9.81
C ASP A 82 1.98 8.99 11.22
N ASP A 83 1.16 8.07 11.73
CA ASP A 83 1.41 7.41 13.01
C ASP A 83 2.63 6.50 12.93
N GLN A 84 2.78 5.73 11.85
CA GLN A 84 3.97 4.91 11.62
C GLN A 84 5.24 5.77 11.55
N LEU A 85 5.18 6.93 10.89
CA LEU A 85 6.30 7.87 10.82
C LEU A 85 6.67 8.43 12.21
N ARG A 86 5.70 8.74 13.06
CA ARG A 86 5.95 9.21 14.44
C ARG A 86 6.67 8.17 15.29
N LEU A 87 6.38 6.88 15.08
CA LEU A 87 7.02 5.77 15.81
C LEU A 87 8.46 5.51 15.34
N LEU A 88 8.79 5.84 14.09
CA LEU A 88 10.13 5.67 13.56
C LEU A 88 11.08 6.75 14.10
N SER A 89 12.16 6.31 14.75
CA SER A 89 13.20 7.19 15.28
C SER A 89 13.72 8.16 14.21
N ARG A 90 13.87 9.44 14.60
CA ARG A 90 14.43 10.48 13.72
C ARG A 90 15.95 10.39 13.58
N THR A 91 16.63 9.61 14.41
CA THR A 91 18.10 9.62 14.52
C THR A 91 18.82 8.61 13.63
N THR A 92 18.09 7.70 12.96
CA THR A 92 18.69 6.52 12.29
C THR A 92 18.49 6.46 10.78
N ALA A 93 17.63 7.30 10.21
CA ALA A 93 17.37 7.32 8.77
C ALA A 93 17.07 8.74 8.30
N SER A 94 17.43 9.06 7.05
CA SER A 94 17.00 10.29 6.39
C SER A 94 15.47 10.40 6.36
N PRO A 95 14.90 11.61 6.21
CA PRO A 95 13.44 11.78 6.10
C PRO A 95 12.78 10.84 5.09
N ASN A 96 13.35 10.73 3.88
CA ASN A 96 12.87 9.78 2.86
C ASN A 96 13.10 8.32 3.24
N GLY A 97 14.22 8.00 3.89
CA GLY A 97 14.46 6.66 4.41
C GLY A 97 13.39 6.20 5.39
N ARG A 98 12.90 7.11 6.26
CA ARG A 98 11.80 6.82 7.20
C ARG A 98 10.49 6.50 6.47
N ILE A 99 10.19 7.22 5.39
CA ILE A 99 9.00 6.97 4.56
C ILE A 99 9.08 5.60 3.90
N PHE A 100 10.22 5.25 3.31
CA PHE A 100 10.42 3.92 2.75
C PHE A 100 10.31 2.83 3.81
N TYR A 101 10.91 3.00 4.99
CA TYR A 101 10.74 2.05 6.09
C TYR A 101 9.27 1.88 6.51
N ALA A 102 8.49 2.96 6.54
CA ALA A 102 7.05 2.87 6.84
C ALA A 102 6.31 2.02 5.78
N ILE A 103 6.62 2.19 4.49
CA ILE A 103 6.11 1.34 3.41
C ILE A 103 6.51 -0.12 3.64
N LEU A 104 7.80 -0.40 3.92
CA LEU A 104 8.27 -1.78 4.13
C LEU A 104 7.59 -2.44 5.34
N ILE A 105 7.38 -1.71 6.44
CA ILE A 105 6.66 -2.20 7.63
C ILE A 105 5.22 -2.54 7.28
N PHE A 106 4.52 -1.66 6.55
CA PHE A 106 3.14 -1.91 6.12
C PHE A 106 3.07 -3.15 5.23
N MET A 107 3.95 -3.25 4.23
CA MET A 107 4.01 -4.42 3.35
C MET A 107 4.31 -5.71 4.12
N THR A 108 5.16 -5.65 5.14
CA THR A 108 5.49 -6.80 6.00
C THR A 108 4.28 -7.29 6.79
N ARG A 109 3.47 -6.35 7.33
CA ARG A 109 2.21 -6.67 8.00
C ARG A 109 1.22 -7.37 7.08
N HIS A 110 1.24 -7.01 5.80
CA HIS A 110 0.36 -7.51 4.75
C HIS A 110 1.07 -8.42 3.75
N LYS A 111 2.13 -9.13 4.18
CA LYS A 111 3.03 -9.89 3.29
C LYS A 111 2.33 -10.96 2.44
N GLU A 112 1.21 -11.51 2.91
CA GLU A 112 0.41 -12.48 2.15
C GLU A 112 -0.11 -11.90 0.83
N ILE A 113 -0.31 -10.57 0.79
CA ILE A 113 -0.78 -9.78 -0.35
C ILE A 113 0.42 -9.27 -1.17
N PHE A 114 1.42 -8.70 -0.50
CA PHE A 114 2.53 -8.01 -1.18
C PHE A 114 3.61 -8.94 -1.74
N CYS A 115 3.93 -10.10 -1.13
CA CYS A 115 4.93 -11.01 -1.70
C CYS A 115 4.55 -11.48 -3.13
N PRO A 116 3.30 -11.91 -3.39
CA PRO A 116 2.85 -12.25 -4.74
C PRO A 116 2.91 -11.10 -5.74
N ILE A 117 2.48 -9.91 -5.32
CA ILE A 117 2.53 -8.68 -6.13
C ILE A 117 3.98 -8.36 -6.51
N CYS A 118 4.91 -8.55 -5.58
CA CYS A 118 6.33 -8.35 -5.86
C CYS A 118 6.90 -9.37 -6.85
N ALA A 119 6.41 -10.62 -6.82
CA ALA A 119 6.82 -11.69 -7.71
C ALA A 119 6.19 -11.62 -9.12
N ASP A 120 5.02 -10.98 -9.28
CA ASP A 120 4.35 -10.84 -10.57
C ASP A 120 4.59 -9.46 -11.18
N ARG A 121 5.44 -9.40 -12.21
CA ARG A 121 5.78 -8.13 -12.88
C ARG A 121 4.58 -7.45 -13.54
N ASN A 122 3.51 -8.19 -13.86
CA ASN A 122 2.34 -7.66 -14.55
C ASN A 122 1.26 -7.13 -13.58
N ASN A 123 1.45 -7.29 -12.27
CA ASN A 123 0.49 -6.86 -11.27
C ASN A 123 1.16 -5.96 -10.22
N GLN A 124 1.50 -4.73 -10.61
CA GLN A 124 2.18 -3.76 -9.75
C GLN A 124 1.29 -2.58 -9.35
N GLU A 125 0.05 -2.52 -9.82
CA GLU A 125 -0.85 -1.37 -9.63
C GLU A 125 -0.98 -0.96 -8.15
N LEU A 126 -1.12 -1.93 -7.26
CA LEU A 126 -1.21 -1.67 -5.82
C LEU A 126 0.08 -1.05 -5.25
N LEU A 127 1.25 -1.42 -5.77
CA LEU A 127 2.52 -0.78 -5.35
C LEU A 127 2.58 0.69 -5.80
N TYR A 128 2.05 0.99 -6.99
CA TYR A 128 1.93 2.38 -7.45
C TYR A 128 1.01 3.18 -6.54
N LYS A 129 -0.20 2.69 -6.25
CA LYS A 129 -1.15 3.35 -5.35
C LYS A 129 -0.52 3.66 -3.98
N ILE A 130 0.19 2.70 -3.39
CA ILE A 130 0.91 2.91 -2.12
C ILE A 130 2.00 3.98 -2.25
N MET A 131 2.78 3.95 -3.35
CA MET A 131 3.84 4.93 -3.59
C MET A 131 3.29 6.33 -3.84
N GLU A 132 2.16 6.46 -4.55
CA GLU A 132 1.47 7.73 -4.79
C GLU A 132 0.95 8.36 -3.49
N VAL A 133 0.43 7.55 -2.55
CA VAL A 133 0.03 8.04 -1.21
C VAL A 133 1.24 8.54 -0.40
N ALA A 134 2.39 7.88 -0.54
CA ALA A 134 3.60 8.27 0.16
C ALA A 134 4.31 9.47 -0.50
N TYR A 135 4.14 9.65 -1.80
CA TYR A 135 4.88 10.62 -2.62
C TYR A 135 4.82 12.07 -2.09
N PRO A 136 3.66 12.64 -1.71
CA PRO A 136 3.58 14.00 -1.18
C PRO A 136 4.40 14.26 0.09
N ARG A 137 4.80 13.19 0.80
CA ARG A 137 5.59 13.29 2.03
C ARG A 137 7.10 13.25 1.78
N LEU A 138 7.51 12.89 0.57
CA LEU A 138 8.93 12.80 0.23
C LEU A 138 9.55 14.19 0.16
N GLU A 139 10.73 14.34 0.78
CA GLU A 139 11.59 15.49 0.59
C GLU A 139 12.31 15.36 -0.74
N ILE A 140 11.78 16.07 -1.73
CA ILE A 140 12.25 16.02 -3.12
C ILE A 140 13.11 17.26 -3.38
N THR A 141 14.27 17.33 -2.74
CA THR A 141 15.21 18.44 -2.94
C THR A 141 16.15 18.21 -4.13
N TRP A 142 16.16 17.00 -4.70
CA TRP A 142 17.08 16.56 -5.75
C TRP A 142 16.42 15.99 -7.02
N LEU A 143 15.08 15.96 -7.15
CA LEU A 143 14.50 15.62 -8.47
C LEU A 143 15.03 16.69 -9.43
N PRO A 144 15.69 16.29 -10.53
CA PRO A 144 16.68 17.08 -11.24
C PRO A 144 16.24 18.53 -11.38
N VAL A 145 17.05 19.47 -10.93
CA VAL A 145 16.75 20.90 -11.08
C VAL A 145 16.43 21.21 -12.55
N GLY A 146 15.15 21.37 -12.83
CA GLY A 146 14.63 22.44 -13.65
C GLY A 146 13.72 23.14 -12.68
N LEU A 147 14.03 24.38 -12.30
CA LEU A 147 13.05 25.20 -11.62
C LEU A 147 11.79 25.23 -12.52
N PRO A 148 10.60 24.92 -12.01
CA PRO A 148 10.24 24.56 -10.62
C PRO A 148 10.21 23.04 -10.33
N ALA A 149 10.10 22.69 -9.04
CA ALA A 149 9.83 21.32 -8.58
C ALA A 149 8.78 20.66 -9.49
N PRO A 150 9.03 19.45 -10.01
CA PRO A 150 8.21 18.88 -11.05
C PRO A 150 6.76 18.78 -10.59
N GLU A 151 5.85 19.29 -11.41
CA GLU A 151 4.42 19.29 -11.10
C GLU A 151 3.96 17.86 -10.80
N ALA A 152 3.03 17.73 -9.85
CA ALA A 152 2.40 16.45 -9.58
C ALA A 152 1.79 15.90 -10.87
N GLY A 153 2.14 14.66 -11.24
CA GLY A 153 1.73 14.07 -12.51
C GLY A 153 2.62 14.38 -13.72
N SER A 154 3.78 15.03 -13.53
CA SER A 154 4.77 15.16 -14.61
C SER A 154 5.53 13.85 -14.86
N GLU A 155 6.01 13.63 -16.09
CA GLU A 155 6.79 12.44 -16.48
C GLU A 155 8.00 12.18 -15.57
N ARG A 156 8.58 13.25 -15.02
CA ARG A 156 9.71 13.16 -14.09
C ARG A 156 9.32 12.52 -12.75
N VAL A 157 8.14 12.88 -12.25
CA VAL A 157 7.56 12.29 -11.03
C VAL A 157 7.20 10.84 -11.29
N GLU A 158 6.57 10.54 -12.42
CA GLU A 158 6.20 9.19 -12.82
C GLU A 158 7.42 8.27 -12.93
N ALA A 159 8.50 8.73 -13.60
CA ALA A 159 9.74 7.97 -13.71
C ALA A 159 10.38 7.69 -12.35
N TYR A 160 10.29 8.64 -11.42
CA TYR A 160 10.78 8.47 -10.06
C TYR A 160 9.94 7.46 -9.25
N ILE A 161 8.60 7.57 -9.32
CA ILE A 161 7.67 6.61 -8.70
C ILE A 161 7.92 5.21 -9.26
N HIS A 162 8.00 5.06 -10.59
CA HIS A 162 8.30 3.79 -11.27
C HIS A 162 9.59 3.15 -10.74
N LYS A 163 10.62 3.96 -10.54
CA LYS A 163 11.90 3.50 -10.00
C LYS A 163 11.79 3.06 -8.55
N CYS A 164 11.08 3.81 -7.71
CA CYS A 164 10.81 3.44 -6.32
C CYS A 164 10.05 2.12 -6.24
N VAL A 165 8.98 1.98 -7.03
CA VAL A 165 8.20 0.74 -7.16
C VAL A 165 9.10 -0.41 -7.59
N GLY A 166 9.97 -0.22 -8.59
CA GLY A 166 10.90 -1.24 -9.06
C GLY A 166 11.86 -1.75 -7.97
N ILE A 167 12.36 -0.86 -7.10
CA ILE A 167 13.25 -1.22 -5.99
C ILE A 167 12.47 -1.91 -4.86
N ILE A 168 11.31 -1.37 -4.46
CA ILE A 168 10.44 -1.96 -3.44
C ILE A 168 10.00 -3.37 -3.87
N ARG A 169 9.58 -3.53 -5.13
CA ARG A 169 9.19 -4.80 -5.73
C ARG A 169 10.33 -5.82 -5.65
N ARG A 170 11.54 -5.43 -6.07
CA ARG A 170 12.73 -6.30 -6.00
C ARG A 170 13.05 -6.70 -4.57
N TRP A 171 12.98 -5.76 -3.62
CA TRP A 171 13.13 -6.10 -2.21
C TRP A 171 12.08 -7.12 -1.74
N GLY A 172 10.81 -6.93 -2.10
CA GLY A 172 9.74 -7.85 -1.71
C GLY A 172 9.94 -9.25 -2.30
N GLU A 173 10.39 -9.33 -3.56
CA GLU A 173 10.76 -10.57 -4.26
C GLU A 173 11.94 -11.28 -3.56
N ASP A 174 13.05 -10.58 -3.34
CA ASP A 174 14.29 -11.16 -2.80
C ASP A 174 14.21 -11.52 -1.32
N THR A 175 13.39 -10.79 -0.56
CA THR A 175 13.33 -10.90 0.91
C THR A 175 12.04 -11.50 1.43
N HIS A 176 11.06 -11.75 0.56
CA HIS A 176 9.71 -12.17 0.95
C HIS A 176 9.06 -11.19 1.94
N CYS A 177 9.22 -9.89 1.64
CA CYS A 177 8.78 -8.77 2.47
C CYS A 177 9.26 -8.85 3.94
N ASP A 178 10.52 -9.22 4.16
CA ASP A 178 11.13 -9.20 5.49
C ASP A 178 11.75 -7.83 5.79
N VAL A 179 11.08 -7.03 6.63
CA VAL A 179 11.52 -5.69 7.04
C VAL A 179 12.94 -5.67 7.62
N ARG A 180 13.40 -6.75 8.26
CA ARG A 180 14.77 -6.83 8.82
C ARG A 180 15.84 -6.75 7.75
N ARG A 181 15.48 -7.04 6.50
CA ARG A 181 16.34 -6.96 5.31
C ARG A 181 16.10 -5.67 4.51
N GLY A 182 15.33 -4.73 5.06
CA GLY A 182 14.93 -3.46 4.44
C GLY A 182 16.06 -2.43 4.32
N GLY A 183 17.09 -2.50 5.17
CA GLY A 183 18.19 -1.52 5.16
C GLY A 183 18.87 -1.37 3.80
N ARG A 184 19.21 -2.49 3.15
CA ARG A 184 19.82 -2.44 1.81
C ARG A 184 18.88 -1.86 0.74
N CYS A 185 17.57 -2.07 0.87
CA CYS A 185 16.58 -1.51 -0.03
C CYS A 185 16.53 0.02 0.11
N VAL A 186 16.45 0.50 1.36
CA VAL A 186 16.43 1.93 1.69
C VAL A 186 17.75 2.59 1.26
N ASP A 187 18.90 1.98 1.54
CA ASP A 187 20.20 2.50 1.11
C ASP A 187 20.30 2.57 -0.41
N SER A 188 19.80 1.55 -1.13
CA SER A 188 19.78 1.57 -2.59
C SER A 188 18.89 2.69 -3.13
N LEU A 189 17.71 2.93 -2.53
CA LEU A 189 16.83 4.04 -2.89
C LEU A 189 17.54 5.39 -2.72
N LEU A 190 18.16 5.59 -1.55
CA LEU A 190 18.83 6.83 -1.18
C LEU A 190 20.11 7.10 -2.01
N ARG A 191 20.94 6.08 -2.24
CA ARG A 191 22.14 6.22 -3.11
C ARG A 191 21.75 6.54 -4.54
N THR A 192 20.72 5.88 -5.05
CA THR A 192 20.31 6.12 -6.43
C THR A 192 19.73 7.53 -6.63
N THR A 193 19.12 8.11 -5.59
CA THR A 193 18.73 9.52 -5.59
C THR A 193 19.92 10.48 -5.55
N GLU A 194 20.95 10.15 -4.78
CA GLU A 194 22.15 10.98 -4.66
C GLU A 194 23.05 10.92 -5.91
N ASP A 195 23.25 9.73 -6.50
CA ASP A 195 24.11 9.55 -7.67
C ASP A 195 23.56 10.26 -8.91
N LEU A 196 22.23 10.25 -9.09
CA LEU A 196 21.55 11.00 -10.15
C LEU A 196 21.65 12.53 -9.96
N ALA A 197 21.74 12.99 -8.72
CA ALA A 197 21.93 14.41 -8.41
C ALA A 197 23.37 14.85 -8.70
N ARG A 198 24.37 14.00 -8.38
CA ARG A 198 25.80 14.31 -8.56
C ARG A 198 26.28 14.19 -10.01
N SER A 199 25.78 13.23 -10.78
CA SER A 199 26.24 12.98 -12.16
C SER A 199 25.83 14.07 -13.18
N ARG A 200 25.12 15.12 -12.77
CA ARG A 200 24.63 16.21 -13.63
C ARG A 200 24.96 17.61 -13.10
N SER A 201 25.81 17.71 -12.08
CA SER A 201 26.44 18.95 -11.61
C SER A 201 27.85 19.18 -12.21
N ILE A 202 28.21 18.38 -13.22
CA ILE A 202 29.44 18.47 -14.02
C ILE A 202 29.03 18.80 -15.45
#